data_AF-X1USQ7-F1
#
_entry.id   AF-X1USQ7-F1
#
_cell.length_a   1.000
_cell.length_b   1.000
_cell.length_c   1.000
_cell.angle_alpha   90.00
_cell.angle_beta   90.00
_cell.angle_gamma   90.00
#
_symmetry.space_group_name_H-M   'P 1'
#
loop_
_entity.id
_entity.type
_entity.pdbx_description
1 polymer ?
#
loop_
_entity_poly.entity_id
_entity_poly.type
_entity_poly.pdbx_seq_one_letter_code
_entity_poly.pdbx_strand_id
1 'polypeptide(L)'
;MARRSNVARKLVSGIEELMKANKISVHSGSGRILSPSLIKVNDEEIAIKKVIIATGSESALLPIHGLDLSGVLTTDDILELRKDV
;
A
#
# COMPACT_ATOMS: atom_id res chain seq x y z
N MET A 1 3.07 15.79 -13.97
CA MET A 1 3.12 14.72 -12.94
C MET A 1 3.89 15.08 -11.67
N ALA A 2 5.00 15.83 -11.73
CA ALA A 2 5.78 16.21 -10.53
C ALA A 2 4.96 16.86 -9.39
N ARG A 3 4.00 17.75 -9.71
CA ARG A 3 3.11 18.35 -8.70
C ARG A 3 2.29 17.31 -7.93
N ARG A 4 1.68 16.34 -8.62
CA ARG A 4 0.87 15.29 -7.98
C ARG A 4 1.74 14.47 -7.03
N SER A 5 2.87 13.97 -7.51
CA SER A 5 3.78 13.16 -6.70
C SER A 5 4.31 13.95 -5.50
N ASN A 6 4.55 15.26 -5.64
CA ASN A 6 4.90 16.14 -4.52
C ASN A 6 3.78 16.24 -3.48
N VAL A 7 2.52 16.41 -3.91
CA VAL A 7 1.37 16.44 -2.99
C VAL A 7 1.21 15.10 -2.28
N ALA A 8 1.27 13.99 -3.02
CA ALA A 8 1.18 12.65 -2.43
C ALA A 8 2.28 12.42 -1.39
N ARG A 9 3.54 12.75 -1.71
CA ARG A 9 4.66 12.65 -0.76
C ARG A 9 4.46 13.50 0.48
N LYS A 10 3.98 14.75 0.33
CA LYS A 10 3.71 15.65 1.46
C LYS A 10 2.64 15.09 2.40
N LEU A 11 1.61 14.43 1.86
CA LEU A 11 0.56 13.81 2.67
C LEU A 11 1.08 12.57 3.39
N VAL A 12 1.85 11.72 2.70
CA VAL A 12 2.48 10.53 3.28
C VAL A 12 3.42 10.92 4.43
N SER A 13 4.29 11.90 4.22
CA SER A 13 5.20 12.37 5.28
C SER A 13 4.45 12.94 6.48
N GLY A 14 3.33 13.66 6.24
CA GLY A 14 2.47 14.14 7.33
C GLY A 14 1.88 13.00 8.17
N ILE A 15 1.52 11.88 7.54
CA ILE A 15 1.05 10.69 8.27
C ILE A 15 2.19 10.07 9.09
N GLU A 16 3.40 9.96 8.53
CA GLU A 16 4.57 9.45 9.25
C GLU A 16 4.89 10.28 10.50
N GLU A 17 4.81 11.61 10.40
CA GLU A 17 4.96 12.53 11.53
C GLU A 17 3.88 12.31 12.59
N LEU A 18 2.62 12.14 12.19
CA LEU A 18 1.51 11.85 13.10
C LEU A 18 1.69 10.52 13.83
N MET A 19 2.15 9.47 13.15
CA MET A 19 2.44 8.17 13.76
C MET A 19 3.53 8.30 14.83
N LYS A 20 4.61 9.02 14.52
CA LYS A 20 5.70 9.29 15.46
C LYS A 20 5.24 10.12 16.66
N ALA A 21 4.47 11.19 16.44
CA ALA A 21 3.96 12.05 17.49
C ALA A 21 3.06 11.29 18.48
N ASN A 22 2.28 10.33 17.97
CA ASN A 22 1.41 9.47 18.77
C ASN A 22 2.10 8.19 19.29
N LYS A 23 3.42 8.07 19.13
CA LYS A 23 4.22 6.91 19.59
C LYS A 23 3.75 5.57 19.02
N ILE A 24 3.22 5.58 17.79
CA ILE A 24 2.81 4.38 17.09
C ILE A 24 4.06 3.74 16.47
N SER A 25 4.28 2.46 16.77
CA SER A 25 5.36 1.68 16.14
C SER A 25 4.94 1.24 14.75
N VAL A 26 5.75 1.55 13.75
CA VAL A 26 5.49 1.22 12.34
C VAL A 26 6.51 0.17 11.89
N HIS A 27 6.02 -1.00 11.50
CA HIS A 27 6.84 -2.07 10.94
C HIS A 27 6.62 -2.12 9.43
N SER A 28 7.67 -1.80 8.66
CA SER A 28 7.61 -1.82 7.19
C SER A 28 7.82 -3.23 6.65
N GLY A 29 6.78 -3.82 6.08
CA GLY A 29 6.83 -5.15 5.49
C GLY A 29 5.45 -5.74 5.28
N SER A 30 5.39 -6.97 4.77
CA SER A 30 4.14 -7.73 4.69
C SER A 30 3.84 -8.37 6.04
N GLY A 31 2.66 -8.07 6.59
CA GLY A 31 2.18 -8.66 7.84
C GLY A 31 1.37 -9.93 7.61
N ARG A 32 1.72 -11.01 8.32
CA ARG A 32 1.00 -12.29 8.29
C ARG A 32 0.52 -12.66 9.68
N ILE A 33 -0.78 -12.94 9.80
CA ILE A 33 -1.36 -13.49 11.04
C ILE A 33 -0.92 -14.95 11.17
N LEU A 34 -0.09 -15.27 12.16
CA LEU A 34 0.32 -16.65 12.48
C LEU A 34 -0.67 -17.29 13.45
N SER A 35 -1.21 -16.51 14.38
CA SER A 35 -2.26 -16.90 15.32
C SER A 35 -3.01 -15.64 15.80
N PRO A 36 -4.13 -15.77 16.54
CA PRO A 36 -4.87 -14.61 17.06
C PRO A 36 -4.05 -13.65 17.94
N SER A 37 -2.91 -14.09 18.46
CA SER A 37 -2.02 -13.32 19.33
C SER A 37 -0.61 -13.09 18.76
N LEU A 38 -0.34 -13.47 17.50
CA LEU A 38 1.00 -13.40 16.92
C LEU A 38 0.96 -13.00 15.43
N ILE A 39 1.65 -11.92 15.10
CA ILE A 39 1.82 -11.42 13.73
C ILE A 39 3.29 -11.53 13.34
N LYS A 40 3.57 -12.03 12.13
CA LYS A 40 4.92 -11.99 11.54
C LYS A 40 5.03 -10.83 10.56
N VAL A 41 6.07 -10.02 10.68
CA VAL A 41 6.43 -8.98 9.71
C VAL A 41 7.89 -9.21 9.33
N ASN A 42 8.16 -9.49 8.05
CA ASN A 42 9.47 -9.95 7.59
C ASN A 42 9.93 -11.18 8.42
N ASP A 43 11.02 -11.08 9.18
CA ASP A 43 11.53 -12.14 10.08
C ASP A 43 11.23 -11.90 11.56
N GLU A 44 10.46 -10.86 11.89
CA GLU A 44 10.09 -10.51 13.27
C GLU A 44 8.71 -11.09 13.62
N GLU A 45 8.60 -11.68 14.82
CA GLU A 45 7.33 -12.13 15.39
C GLU A 45 6.89 -11.19 16.52
N ILE A 46 5.69 -10.63 16.37
CA ILE A 46 5.15 -9.57 17.22
C ILE A 46 3.93 -10.12 17.97
N ALA A 47 4.05 -10.20 19.30
CA ALA A 47 2.95 -10.61 20.17
C ALA A 47 1.92 -9.47 20.32
N ILE A 48 0.65 -9.78 20.15
CA ILE A 48 -0.46 -8.81 20.19
C ILE A 48 -1.62 -9.34 21.04
N LYS A 49 -2.47 -8.42 21.52
CA LYS A 49 -3.71 -8.76 22.25
C LYS A 49 -4.96 -8.72 21.36
N LYS A 50 -4.96 -7.84 20.36
CA LYS A 50 -6.08 -7.59 19.44
C LYS A 50 -5.53 -7.24 18.07
N VAL A 51 -6.27 -7.58 17.03
CA VAL A 51 -5.91 -7.30 15.64
C VAL A 51 -7.06 -6.56 14.95
N ILE A 52 -6.72 -5.54 14.16
CA ILE A 52 -7.64 -4.88 13.21
C ILE A 52 -7.07 -5.14 11.82
N ILE A 53 -7.89 -5.70 10.92
CA ILE A 53 -7.48 -5.98 9.54
C ILE A 53 -7.89 -4.79 8.67
N ALA A 54 -6.92 -4.17 8.01
CA ALA A 54 -7.10 -3.00 7.16
C ALA A 54 -6.22 -3.09 5.88
N THR A 55 -6.22 -4.26 5.23
CA THR A 55 -5.35 -4.55 4.06
C THR A 55 -5.76 -3.85 2.76
N GLY A 56 -6.90 -3.16 2.75
CA GLY A 56 -7.43 -2.52 1.55
C GLY A 56 -7.98 -3.53 0.53
N SER A 57 -8.04 -3.12 -0.74
CA SER A 57 -8.50 -3.90 -1.88
C SER A 57 -7.65 -3.59 -3.11
N GLU A 58 -7.69 -4.47 -4.11
CA GLU A 58 -7.04 -4.29 -5.41
C GLU A 58 -8.05 -4.40 -6.56
N SER A 59 -7.70 -3.89 -7.73
CA SER A 59 -8.58 -3.97 -8.92
C SER A 59 -8.67 -5.41 -9.41
N ALA A 60 -9.89 -5.91 -9.58
CA ALA A 60 -10.11 -7.24 -10.13
C ALA A 60 -9.73 -7.29 -11.62
N LEU A 61 -8.82 -8.19 -11.97
CA LEU A 61 -8.44 -8.47 -13.35
C LEU A 61 -9.36 -9.56 -13.93
N LEU A 62 -9.96 -9.29 -15.10
CA LEU A 62 -10.84 -10.25 -15.76
C LEU A 62 -10.00 -11.34 -16.46
N PRO A 63 -10.36 -12.64 -16.36
CA PRO A 63 -9.61 -13.72 -17.00
C PRO A 63 -9.94 -13.81 -18.51
N ILE A 64 -9.65 -12.74 -19.24
CA ILE A 64 -9.88 -12.61 -20.68
C ILE A 64 -8.55 -12.45 -21.41
N HIS A 65 -8.45 -13.02 -22.61
CA HIS A 65 -7.26 -12.85 -23.44
C HIS A 65 -7.06 -11.39 -23.83
N GLY A 66 -5.80 -10.92 -23.78
CA GLY A 66 -5.42 -9.57 -24.18
C GLY A 66 -5.52 -8.51 -23.08
N LEU A 67 -5.74 -8.89 -21.81
CA LEU A 67 -5.72 -7.96 -20.68
C LEU A 67 -4.32 -7.37 -20.42
N ASP A 68 -3.28 -8.04 -20.89
CA ASP A 68 -1.87 -7.67 -20.81
C ASP A 68 -1.39 -6.78 -21.97
N LEU A 69 -2.26 -6.46 -22.93
CA LEU A 69 -1.94 -5.59 -24.05
C LEU A 69 -1.64 -4.16 -23.56
N SER A 70 -0.66 -3.50 -24.16
CA SER A 70 -0.18 -2.16 -23.75
C SER A 70 -1.24 -1.05 -23.78
N GLY A 71 -2.34 -1.23 -24.51
CA GLY A 71 -3.47 -0.30 -24.55
C GLY A 71 -4.56 -0.56 -23.51
N VAL A 72 -4.45 -1.67 -22.75
CA VAL A 72 -5.36 -2.01 -21.66
C VAL A 72 -4.74 -1.52 -20.37
N LEU A 73 -5.40 -0.53 -19.75
CA LEU A 73 -4.84 0.22 -18.62
C LEU A 73 -5.77 0.10 -17.42
N THR A 74 -5.17 -0.06 -16.24
CA THR A 74 -5.83 0.10 -14.95
C THR A 74 -5.88 1.57 -14.54
N THR A 75 -6.63 1.89 -13.50
CA THR A 75 -6.64 3.24 -12.90
C THR A 75 -5.23 3.69 -12.51
N ASP A 76 -4.41 2.77 -12.00
CA ASP A 76 -3.03 3.06 -11.60
C ASP A 76 -2.17 3.39 -12.81
N ASP A 77 -2.28 2.62 -13.89
CA ASP A 77 -1.55 2.87 -15.15
C ASP A 77 -1.90 4.25 -15.73
N ILE A 78 -3.18 4.61 -15.72
CA ILE A 78 -3.66 5.92 -16.20
C ILE A 78 -3.05 7.06 -15.37
N LEU A 79 -2.90 6.86 -14.06
CA LEU A 79 -2.27 7.84 -13.19
C LEU A 79 -0.76 7.95 -13.48
N GLU A 80 -0.11 6.95 -14.03
CA GLU A 80 1.33 6.98 -14.33
C GLU A 80 1.69 7.44 -15.74
N LEU A 81 0.72 7.48 -16.66
CA LEU A 81 0.90 7.98 -18.03
C LEU A 81 1.67 9.30 -18.09
N ARG A 82 2.77 9.30 -18.84
CA ARG A 82 3.49 10.52 -19.22
C ARG A 82 2.89 11.03 -20.53
N LYS A 83 2.70 12.35 -20.63
CA LYS A 83 2.42 12.95 -21.95
C LYS A 83 3.72 12.91 -22.73
N ASP A 84 3.78 12.06 -23.75
CA ASP A 84 4.77 12.20 -24.80
C ASP A 84 4.25 13.27 -25.76
N VAL A 85 4.55 14.53 -25.45
CA VAL A 85 4.53 15.68 -26.37
C VAL A 85 5.70 16.57 -26.02
#